data_AF-A0A6P6Q2U4-F1
#
_entry.id   AF-A0A6P6Q2U4-F1
#
_cell.length_a   1.000
_cell.length_b   1.000
_cell.length_c   1.000
_cell.angle_alpha   90.00
_cell.angle_beta   90.00
_cell.angle_gamma   90.00
#
_symmetry.space_group_name_H-M   'P 1'
#
loop_
_entity.id
_entity.type
_entity.pdbx_description
1 polymer ?
#
loop_
_entity_poly.entity_id
_entity_poly.type
_entity_poly.pdbx_seq_one_letter_code
_entity_poly.pdbx_strand_id
1 'polypeptide(L)'
;MWARVGLMGSVALGSMFWSQKKNTETSPYELKLIQVLFRHGARTPLKSIPDVLEAQWVPELLEAPAHTEMDYMVTDLQGGPRPPAPVEDSYRSKILTGGTYPGQLTTLGMQQLYDLGVKLRKKYIQEQPFLTPSFNPKEVYIRSTNIVRTIESAKCLVAGLFQQEQAGVVSILTDKAEKEILYPNYHGCKLLKRLIGHRWAESSTVPDIAADLQSIQRALGVDPQQHLDFILIRDDMVAREAHGLPLPTALENWRSIVEQRAVDMMFHIYEPSERLNLQMCVGPLFHILLTNMEDKIQGTNSKPDRKLFLYSVHDTTLMPCLMALGVFDMKWPPYAADITLELYQHRQTNQPYVKVSYIGQDQKIPGCSDVYCPLQEFKEALAVYALPDERYYGLCDGVDDHPKL
;
A
#
# COMPACT_ATOMS: atom_id res chain seq x y z
N MET A 1 -57.32 -40.21 71.22
CA MET A 1 -55.90 -39.79 71.41
C MET A 1 -55.56 -38.70 70.41
N TRP A 2 -54.54 -37.87 70.68
CA TRP A 2 -53.93 -36.90 69.74
C TRP A 2 -52.80 -37.58 68.93
N ALA A 3 -52.08 -36.99 67.97
CA ALA A 3 -52.01 -35.60 67.45
C ALA A 3 -51.81 -35.61 65.90
N ARG A 4 -51.91 -34.52 65.11
CA ARG A 4 -50.94 -33.43 64.80
C ARG A 4 -49.48 -33.88 64.50
N VAL A 5 -48.66 -33.25 63.62
CA VAL A 5 -48.76 -32.22 62.53
C VAL A 5 -47.39 -32.21 61.78
N GLY A 6 -47.32 -31.73 60.52
CA GLY A 6 -46.06 -31.38 59.82
C GLY A 6 -46.22 -31.41 58.29
N LEU A 7 -46.63 -30.36 57.53
CA LEU A 7 -46.26 -28.93 57.40
C LEU A 7 -45.12 -28.67 56.37
N MET A 8 -45.35 -27.67 55.50
CA MET A 8 -44.72 -27.44 54.19
C MET A 8 -43.27 -26.93 54.20
N GLY A 9 -42.60 -27.08 53.03
CA GLY A 9 -41.47 -26.25 52.62
C GLY A 9 -41.32 -26.22 51.09
N SER A 10 -41.62 -25.09 50.44
CA SER A 10 -41.38 -24.85 49.01
C SER A 10 -40.48 -23.62 48.87
N VAL A 11 -39.27 -23.78 48.35
CA VAL A 11 -38.32 -22.67 48.18
C VAL A 11 -38.31 -22.21 46.73
N ALA A 12 -38.80 -21.00 46.48
CA ALA A 12 -38.67 -20.34 45.19
C ALA A 12 -37.31 -19.63 45.12
N LEU A 13 -36.42 -20.12 44.25
CA LEU A 13 -35.17 -19.44 43.91
C LEU A 13 -35.43 -18.39 42.83
N GLY A 14 -35.52 -17.12 43.24
CA GLY A 14 -35.62 -15.99 42.32
C GLY A 14 -34.28 -15.72 41.63
N SER A 15 -34.22 -15.93 40.31
CA SER A 15 -33.08 -15.52 39.49
C SER A 15 -33.12 -14.01 39.23
N MET A 16 -32.32 -13.25 39.98
CA MET A 16 -32.04 -11.85 39.65
C MET A 16 -31.31 -11.78 38.30
N PHE A 17 -31.99 -11.30 37.26
CA PHE A 17 -31.34 -10.91 36.01
C PHE A 17 -30.46 -9.68 36.23
N TRP A 18 -29.17 -9.91 36.48
CA TRP A 18 -28.16 -8.86 36.41
C TRP A 18 -27.98 -8.42 34.95
N SER A 19 -28.68 -7.35 34.57
CA SER A 19 -28.43 -6.63 33.33
C SER A 19 -27.03 -6.01 33.39
N GLN A 20 -26.04 -6.69 32.80
CA GLN A 20 -24.75 -6.07 32.50
C GLN A 20 -24.97 -4.97 31.45
N LYS A 21 -25.19 -3.74 31.92
CA LYS A 21 -24.88 -2.56 31.12
C LYS A 21 -23.40 -2.65 30.73
N LYS A 22 -23.12 -2.95 29.46
CA LYS A 22 -21.82 -2.60 28.87
C LYS A 22 -21.70 -1.07 28.96
N ASN A 23 -20.94 -0.58 29.93
CA ASN A 23 -20.36 0.75 29.84
C ASN A 23 -19.42 0.72 28.63
N THR A 24 -19.92 1.18 27.49
CA THR A 24 -19.06 1.58 26.37
C THR A 24 -18.36 2.86 26.79
N GLU A 25 -17.22 2.72 27.48
CA GLU A 25 -16.32 3.85 27.69
C GLU A 25 -15.93 4.38 26.31
N THR A 26 -16.38 5.61 26.02
CA THR A 26 -16.05 6.29 24.78
C THR A 26 -14.56 6.49 24.72
N SER A 27 -13.90 6.01 23.65
CA SER A 27 -12.46 6.17 23.46
C SER A 27 -12.03 7.61 23.77
N PRO A 28 -10.95 7.81 24.56
CA PRO A 28 -10.44 9.13 24.88
C PRO A 28 -9.87 9.83 23.63
N TYR A 29 -9.69 9.10 22.53
CA TYR A 29 -9.25 9.59 21.23
C TYR A 29 -10.44 9.79 20.27
N GLU A 30 -10.46 10.91 19.57
CA GLU A 30 -11.41 11.23 18.50
C GLU A 30 -10.68 11.27 17.15
N LEU A 31 -11.11 10.46 16.18
CA LEU A 31 -10.52 10.42 14.84
C LEU A 31 -10.80 11.72 14.08
N LYS A 32 -9.76 12.28 13.45
CA LYS A 32 -9.80 13.54 12.69
C LYS A 32 -9.41 13.36 11.23
N LEU A 33 -8.48 12.46 10.91
CA LEU A 33 -8.04 12.19 9.54
C LEU A 33 -7.65 10.73 9.34
N ILE A 34 -7.86 10.20 8.14
CA ILE A 34 -7.34 8.92 7.67
C ILE A 34 -6.53 9.15 6.39
N GLN A 35 -5.36 8.52 6.29
CA GLN A 35 -4.57 8.47 5.07
C GLN A 35 -4.17 7.02 4.80
N VAL A 36 -4.44 6.49 3.62
CA VAL A 36 -4.15 5.09 3.26
C VAL A 36 -3.25 5.06 2.03
N LEU A 37 -2.04 4.53 2.19
CA LEU A 37 -1.18 4.09 1.09
C LEU A 37 -1.52 2.63 0.81
N PHE A 38 -1.89 2.25 -0.41
CA PHE A 38 -2.19 0.85 -0.73
C PHE A 38 -1.56 0.41 -2.05
N ARG A 39 -0.99 -0.80 -2.06
CA ARG A 39 -0.51 -1.46 -3.29
C ARG A 39 -1.72 -1.89 -4.13
N HIS A 40 -1.57 -1.87 -5.44
CA HIS A 40 -2.52 -2.49 -6.35
C HIS A 40 -2.73 -4.00 -6.05
N GLY A 41 -3.81 -4.55 -6.60
CA GLY A 41 -4.17 -5.96 -6.43
C GLY A 41 -3.33 -6.91 -7.27
N ALA A 42 -3.68 -8.20 -7.21
CA ALA A 42 -3.14 -9.25 -8.06
C ALA A 42 -3.26 -8.87 -9.55
N ARG A 43 -2.21 -9.18 -10.30
CA ARG A 43 -2.02 -8.75 -11.69
C ARG A 43 -1.30 -9.82 -12.49
N THR A 44 -1.33 -9.67 -13.82
CA THR A 44 -0.38 -10.32 -14.72
C THR A 44 1.06 -9.86 -14.41
N PRO A 45 2.09 -10.67 -14.70
CA PRO A 45 3.48 -10.30 -14.45
C PRO A 45 3.92 -9.14 -15.36
N LEU A 46 4.95 -8.40 -14.95
CA LEU A 46 5.63 -7.39 -15.75
C LEU A 46 6.59 -8.03 -16.77
N LYS A 47 7.14 -9.21 -16.43
CA LYS A 47 8.01 -10.03 -17.27
C LYS A 47 7.79 -11.51 -16.94
N SER A 48 7.72 -12.37 -17.95
CA SER A 48 7.82 -13.83 -17.77
C SER A 48 9.28 -14.23 -17.53
N ILE A 49 9.51 -15.33 -16.81
CA ILE A 49 10.84 -15.97 -16.75
C ILE A 49 11.19 -16.49 -18.16
N PRO A 50 12.39 -16.21 -18.70
CA PRO A 50 12.83 -16.72 -20.01
C PRO A 50 12.99 -18.25 -19.98
N ASP A 51 13.00 -18.87 -21.17
CA ASP A 51 13.28 -20.30 -21.43
C ASP A 51 12.41 -21.35 -20.69
N VAL A 52 11.47 -20.94 -19.83
CA VAL A 52 10.50 -21.81 -19.16
C VAL A 52 9.13 -21.74 -19.84
N LEU A 53 8.25 -22.71 -19.52
CA LEU A 53 6.87 -22.70 -20.00
C LEU A 53 6.14 -21.43 -19.52
N GLU A 54 5.71 -20.58 -20.46
CA GLU A 54 4.85 -19.43 -20.16
C GLU A 54 3.44 -19.88 -19.75
N ALA A 55 2.88 -19.23 -18.74
CA ALA A 55 1.48 -19.42 -18.35
C ALA A 55 0.54 -18.72 -19.34
N GLN A 56 -0.66 -19.27 -19.53
CA GLN A 56 -1.70 -18.67 -20.38
C GLN A 56 -2.43 -17.57 -19.61
N TRP A 57 -2.00 -16.32 -19.83
CA TRP A 57 -2.63 -15.11 -19.29
C TRP A 57 -3.75 -14.65 -20.24
N VAL A 58 -4.91 -15.27 -20.11
CA VAL A 58 -6.07 -15.07 -20.99
C VAL A 58 -6.97 -13.89 -20.56
N PRO A 59 -7.69 -13.21 -21.48
CA PRO A 59 -8.48 -12.02 -21.17
C PRO A 59 -9.57 -12.20 -20.10
N GLU A 60 -10.10 -13.40 -19.94
CA GLU A 60 -11.11 -13.77 -18.95
C GLU A 60 -10.63 -13.53 -17.50
N LEU A 61 -9.31 -13.56 -17.27
CA LEU A 61 -8.70 -13.23 -15.97
C LEU A 61 -8.79 -11.73 -15.62
N LEU A 62 -9.21 -10.88 -16.56
CA LEU A 62 -9.30 -9.42 -16.42
C LEU A 62 -10.77 -8.94 -16.41
N GLU A 63 -11.75 -9.86 -16.42
CA GLU A 63 -13.17 -9.51 -16.34
C GLU A 63 -13.49 -8.88 -14.98
N ALA A 64 -14.07 -7.68 -14.98
CA ALA A 64 -14.35 -6.95 -13.76
C ALA A 64 -15.62 -7.47 -13.06
N PRO A 65 -15.57 -7.84 -11.76
CA PRO A 65 -16.78 -8.21 -11.03
C PRO A 65 -17.74 -7.01 -10.92
N ALA A 66 -19.03 -7.25 -11.18
CA ALA A 66 -20.03 -6.17 -11.28
C ALA A 66 -20.15 -5.29 -10.01
N HIS A 67 -19.86 -5.82 -8.82
CA HIS A 67 -19.84 -5.04 -7.56
C HIS A 67 -18.62 -4.14 -7.39
N THR A 68 -17.60 -4.29 -8.25
CA THR A 68 -16.40 -3.43 -8.25
C THR A 68 -16.50 -2.25 -9.21
N GLU A 69 -17.52 -2.24 -10.07
CA GLU A 69 -17.72 -1.15 -11.04
C GLU A 69 -18.26 0.13 -10.40
N MET A 70 -17.76 1.27 -10.88
CA MET A 70 -18.12 2.58 -10.35
C MET A 70 -17.72 3.65 -11.37
N ASP A 71 -18.55 4.68 -11.58
CA ASP A 71 -18.19 5.76 -12.50
C ASP A 71 -17.06 6.62 -11.90
N TYR A 72 -15.99 6.80 -12.67
CA TYR A 72 -14.86 7.61 -12.25
C TYR A 72 -14.27 8.42 -13.40
N MET A 73 -13.52 9.46 -13.07
CA MET A 73 -12.71 10.23 -14.02
C MET A 73 -11.25 10.23 -13.57
N VAL A 74 -10.33 10.19 -14.53
CA VAL A 74 -8.89 10.41 -14.28
C VAL A 74 -8.50 11.79 -14.76
N THR A 75 -7.83 12.56 -13.91
CA THR A 75 -7.37 13.91 -14.21
C THR A 75 -5.91 14.10 -13.81
N ASP A 76 -5.31 15.20 -14.21
CA ASP A 76 -4.11 15.70 -13.53
C ASP A 76 -4.42 16.13 -12.08
N LEU A 77 -3.39 16.52 -11.32
CA LEU A 77 -3.52 16.99 -9.93
C LEU A 77 -4.31 18.30 -9.76
N GLN A 78 -4.57 19.04 -10.84
CA GLN A 78 -5.36 20.28 -10.87
C GLN A 78 -6.81 20.06 -11.34
N GLY A 79 -7.18 18.83 -11.73
CA GLY A 79 -8.48 18.50 -12.29
C GLY A 79 -8.59 18.70 -13.81
N GLY A 80 -7.47 18.94 -14.49
CA GLY A 80 -7.35 19.00 -15.95
C GLY A 80 -7.22 17.63 -16.61
N PRO A 81 -6.92 17.57 -17.92
CA PRO A 81 -6.83 16.31 -18.66
C PRO A 81 -5.81 15.33 -18.06
N ARG A 82 -6.12 14.03 -18.10
CA ARG A 82 -5.18 12.96 -17.69
C ARG A 82 -3.82 13.13 -18.43
N PRO A 83 -2.67 13.15 -17.72
CA PRO A 83 -1.36 13.20 -18.34
C PRO A 83 -1.05 11.95 -19.20
N PRO A 84 -0.07 12.03 -20.13
CA PRO A 84 0.49 10.84 -20.78
C PRO A 84 1.00 9.81 -19.78
N ALA A 85 0.92 8.52 -20.13
CA ALA A 85 1.19 7.39 -19.24
C ALA A 85 2.33 6.49 -19.78
N PRO A 86 3.55 7.02 -20.01
CA PRO A 86 4.61 6.30 -20.73
C PRO A 86 5.03 4.98 -20.06
N VAL A 87 4.86 4.86 -18.74
CA VAL A 87 5.09 3.61 -17.99
C VAL A 87 4.04 2.55 -18.34
N GLU A 88 2.76 2.91 -18.41
CA GLU A 88 1.69 2.02 -18.87
C GLU A 88 1.88 1.62 -20.35
N ASP A 89 2.19 2.60 -21.20
CA ASP A 89 2.45 2.38 -22.62
C ASP A 89 3.62 1.40 -22.82
N SER A 90 4.67 1.50 -21.98
CA SER A 90 5.80 0.57 -22.01
C SER A 90 5.42 -0.87 -21.68
N TYR A 91 4.47 -1.10 -20.76
CA TYR A 91 3.97 -2.44 -20.46
C TYR A 91 3.15 -2.99 -21.64
N ARG A 92 2.32 -2.15 -22.27
CA ARG A 92 1.48 -2.54 -23.43
C ARG A 92 2.25 -2.76 -24.72
N SER A 93 3.55 -2.45 -24.76
CA SER A 93 4.44 -2.75 -25.90
C SER A 93 4.66 -4.24 -26.15
N LYS A 94 4.29 -5.12 -25.21
CA LYS A 94 4.39 -6.58 -25.31
C LYS A 94 3.05 -7.24 -25.01
N ILE A 95 2.82 -8.39 -25.62
CA ILE A 95 1.67 -9.26 -25.33
C ILE A 95 2.21 -10.52 -24.64
N LEU A 96 1.59 -10.93 -23.55
CA LEU A 96 1.88 -12.18 -22.86
C LEU A 96 1.23 -13.36 -23.60
N THR A 97 1.80 -14.55 -23.45
CA THR A 97 1.14 -15.80 -23.84
C THR A 97 -0.27 -15.85 -23.21
N GLY A 98 -1.28 -16.15 -24.03
CA GLY A 98 -2.71 -16.07 -23.66
C GLY A 98 -3.42 -14.80 -24.17
N GLY A 99 -2.70 -13.75 -24.57
CA GLY A 99 -3.26 -12.59 -25.28
C GLY A 99 -3.51 -11.33 -24.44
N THR A 100 -3.20 -11.34 -23.15
CA THR A 100 -3.24 -10.12 -22.30
C THR A 100 -1.90 -9.36 -22.33
N TYR A 101 -1.86 -8.19 -21.68
CA TYR A 101 -0.64 -7.39 -21.54
C TYR A 101 0.07 -7.66 -20.19
N PRO A 102 1.36 -7.34 -20.07
CA PRO A 102 2.05 -7.26 -18.79
C PRO A 102 1.42 -6.27 -17.81
N GLY A 103 1.52 -6.57 -16.52
CA GLY A 103 1.20 -5.67 -15.43
C GLY A 103 -0.28 -5.24 -15.29
N GLN A 104 -1.22 -6.01 -15.83
CA GLN A 104 -2.66 -5.70 -15.85
C GLN A 104 -3.35 -6.25 -14.61
N LEU A 105 -4.22 -5.45 -13.97
CA LEU A 105 -5.01 -5.87 -12.82
C LEU A 105 -6.01 -6.97 -13.24
N THR A 106 -6.12 -8.03 -12.45
CA THR A 106 -7.04 -9.15 -12.71
C THR A 106 -8.33 -9.05 -11.90
N THR A 107 -9.33 -9.85 -12.23
CA THR A 107 -10.56 -10.08 -11.45
C THR A 107 -10.25 -10.32 -9.96
N LEU A 108 -9.21 -11.12 -9.68
CA LEU A 108 -8.73 -11.37 -8.31
C LEU A 108 -8.19 -10.10 -7.66
N GLY A 109 -7.39 -9.30 -8.38
CA GLY A 109 -6.87 -8.04 -7.87
C GLY A 109 -7.96 -7.02 -7.59
N MET A 110 -8.98 -6.93 -8.46
CA MET A 110 -10.16 -6.10 -8.25
C MET A 110 -10.93 -6.52 -6.99
N GLN A 111 -11.14 -7.83 -6.79
CA GLN A 111 -11.77 -8.35 -5.57
C GLN A 111 -10.98 -8.02 -4.31
N GLN A 112 -9.65 -8.20 -4.33
CA GLN A 112 -8.79 -7.89 -3.17
C GLN A 112 -8.91 -6.43 -2.72
N LEU A 113 -9.04 -5.49 -3.65
CA LEU A 113 -9.20 -4.07 -3.33
C LEU A 113 -10.62 -3.73 -2.89
N TYR A 114 -11.63 -4.35 -3.49
CA TYR A 114 -12.99 -4.26 -3.00
C TYR A 114 -13.10 -4.75 -1.53
N ASP A 115 -12.46 -5.88 -1.21
CA ASP A 115 -12.43 -6.42 0.16
C ASP A 115 -11.68 -5.49 1.13
N LEU A 116 -10.60 -4.82 0.68
CA LEU A 116 -9.96 -3.75 1.46
C LEU A 116 -10.93 -2.58 1.68
N GLY A 117 -11.65 -2.16 0.65
CA GLY A 117 -12.73 -1.17 0.76
C GLY A 117 -13.80 -1.55 1.79
N VAL A 118 -14.26 -2.80 1.77
CA VAL A 118 -15.24 -3.33 2.74
C VAL A 118 -14.69 -3.33 4.17
N LYS A 119 -13.41 -3.64 4.39
CA LYS A 119 -12.76 -3.51 5.71
C LYS A 119 -12.74 -2.06 6.18
N LEU A 120 -12.39 -1.12 5.30
CA LEU A 120 -12.40 0.32 5.58
C LEU A 120 -13.84 0.82 5.88
N ARG A 121 -14.86 0.32 5.17
CA ARG A 121 -16.29 0.62 5.43
C ARG A 121 -16.72 0.17 6.81
N LYS A 122 -16.37 -1.07 7.17
CA LYS A 122 -16.67 -1.61 8.50
C LYS A 122 -16.11 -0.70 9.60
N LYS A 123 -14.83 -0.34 9.51
CA LYS A 123 -14.18 0.51 10.52
C LYS A 123 -14.70 1.95 10.53
N TYR A 124 -14.76 2.63 9.38
CA TYR A 124 -14.92 4.09 9.29
C TYR A 124 -16.31 4.60 8.89
N ILE A 125 -17.27 3.70 8.69
CA ILE A 125 -18.68 4.02 8.43
C ILE A 125 -19.60 3.27 9.41
N GLN A 126 -19.34 1.98 9.69
CA GLN A 126 -20.24 1.14 10.50
C GLN A 126 -19.90 1.16 12.01
N GLU A 127 -18.64 0.90 12.38
CA GLU A 127 -18.19 0.84 13.78
C GLU A 127 -17.90 2.25 14.34
N GLN A 128 -17.26 3.09 13.54
CA GLN A 128 -17.03 4.50 13.83
C GLN A 128 -17.57 5.35 12.66
N PRO A 129 -18.72 6.03 12.80
CA PRO A 129 -19.38 6.75 11.69
C PRO A 129 -18.67 8.08 11.38
N PHE A 130 -17.48 7.98 10.81
CA PHE A 130 -16.59 9.10 10.51
C PHE A 130 -16.77 9.61 9.07
N LEU A 131 -16.94 8.70 8.10
CA LEU A 131 -17.25 8.99 6.70
C LEU A 131 -18.74 8.84 6.41
N THR A 132 -19.25 9.53 5.38
CA THR A 132 -20.62 9.30 4.88
C THR A 132 -20.77 7.91 4.25
N PRO A 133 -21.97 7.28 4.32
CA PRO A 133 -22.18 5.94 3.74
C PRO A 133 -22.01 5.84 2.22
N SER A 134 -22.16 6.97 1.51
CA SER A 134 -21.95 7.14 0.07
C SER A 134 -20.72 8.01 -0.21
N PHE A 135 -20.07 7.79 -1.36
CA PHE A 135 -18.88 8.54 -1.76
C PHE A 135 -19.21 10.04 -1.87
N ASN A 136 -18.41 10.86 -1.19
CA ASN A 136 -18.54 12.30 -1.17
C ASN A 136 -17.23 12.96 -1.62
N PRO A 137 -17.19 13.63 -2.79
CA PRO A 137 -15.99 14.28 -3.31
C PRO A 137 -15.53 15.50 -2.52
N LYS A 138 -16.15 15.83 -1.37
CA LYS A 138 -15.63 16.76 -0.35
C LYS A 138 -14.91 16.05 0.81
N GLU A 139 -15.32 14.83 1.18
CA GLU A 139 -14.69 14.08 2.28
C GLU A 139 -13.47 13.29 1.81
N VAL A 140 -13.49 12.78 0.58
CA VAL A 140 -12.48 11.84 0.06
C VAL A 140 -11.61 12.48 -1.02
N TYR A 141 -10.29 12.41 -0.83
CA TYR A 141 -9.27 12.70 -1.84
C TYR A 141 -8.68 11.38 -2.35
N ILE A 142 -8.48 11.25 -3.67
CA ILE A 142 -7.91 10.05 -4.29
C ILE A 142 -6.79 10.47 -5.24
N ARG A 143 -5.58 9.96 -5.01
CA ARG A 143 -4.46 10.05 -5.94
C ARG A 143 -3.98 8.64 -6.28
N SER A 144 -3.61 8.44 -7.54
CA SER A 144 -3.02 7.22 -8.04
C SER A 144 -1.80 7.58 -8.88
N THR A 145 -0.85 6.66 -8.97
CA THR A 145 0.11 6.69 -10.09
C THR A 145 -0.62 6.54 -11.42
N ASN A 146 -0.08 7.14 -12.49
CA ASN A 146 -0.70 7.12 -13.82
C ASN A 146 -0.50 5.77 -14.56
N ILE A 147 -0.92 4.68 -13.93
CA ILE A 147 -0.80 3.29 -14.41
C ILE A 147 -2.18 2.63 -14.22
N VAL A 148 -2.66 1.86 -15.21
CA VAL A 148 -4.05 1.39 -15.21
C VAL A 148 -4.35 0.49 -14.01
N ARG A 149 -3.42 -0.38 -13.63
CA ARG A 149 -3.62 -1.29 -12.48
C ARG A 149 -3.81 -0.57 -11.13
N THR A 150 -3.20 0.59 -10.91
CA THR A 150 -3.36 1.37 -9.67
C THR A 150 -4.62 2.22 -9.71
N ILE A 151 -4.97 2.78 -10.87
CA ILE A 151 -6.24 3.49 -11.10
C ILE A 151 -7.44 2.56 -10.86
N GLU A 152 -7.47 1.38 -11.49
CA GLU A 152 -8.53 0.39 -11.30
C GLU A 152 -8.54 -0.17 -9.86
N SER A 153 -7.38 -0.32 -9.22
CA SER A 153 -7.29 -0.68 -7.80
C SER A 153 -7.95 0.36 -6.90
N ALA A 154 -7.76 1.65 -7.18
CA ALA A 154 -8.42 2.73 -6.46
C ALA A 154 -9.95 2.73 -6.70
N LYS A 155 -10.41 2.52 -7.95
CA LYS A 155 -11.83 2.34 -8.28
C LYS A 155 -12.46 1.23 -7.43
N CYS A 156 -11.86 0.04 -7.44
CA CYS A 156 -12.38 -1.13 -6.72
C CYS A 156 -12.44 -0.92 -5.20
N LEU A 157 -11.44 -0.25 -4.61
CA LEU A 157 -11.43 0.09 -3.19
C LEU A 157 -12.56 1.06 -2.85
N VAL A 158 -12.78 2.10 -3.65
CA VAL A 158 -13.87 3.07 -3.45
C VAL A 158 -15.24 2.39 -3.61
N ALA A 159 -15.39 1.51 -4.60
CA ALA A 159 -16.59 0.70 -4.79
C ALA A 159 -16.88 -0.16 -3.54
N GLY A 160 -15.87 -0.81 -2.96
CA GLY A 160 -16.01 -1.56 -1.70
C GLY A 160 -16.32 -0.69 -0.48
N LEU A 161 -15.65 0.45 -0.36
CA LEU A 161 -15.81 1.39 0.76
C LEU A 161 -17.20 2.02 0.80
N PHE A 162 -17.75 2.40 -0.35
CA PHE A 162 -19.04 3.08 -0.46
C PHE A 162 -20.19 2.19 -0.95
N GLN A 163 -19.92 0.94 -1.32
CA GLN A 163 -20.89 0.00 -1.89
C GLN A 163 -21.52 0.56 -3.19
N GLN A 164 -20.67 1.09 -4.06
CA GLN A 164 -21.03 1.73 -5.35
C GLN A 164 -21.93 2.99 -5.23
N GLU A 165 -22.34 3.39 -4.03
CA GLU A 165 -23.10 4.61 -3.77
C GLU A 165 -22.25 5.88 -3.93
N GLN A 166 -22.67 6.81 -4.80
CA GLN A 166 -21.92 8.04 -5.09
C GLN A 166 -22.80 9.30 -5.10
N ALA A 167 -22.44 10.29 -4.29
CA ALA A 167 -23.09 11.61 -4.23
C ALA A 167 -22.44 12.64 -5.18
N GLY A 168 -21.49 12.22 -6.00
CA GLY A 168 -20.75 13.03 -6.96
C GLY A 168 -19.64 12.21 -7.63
N VAL A 169 -18.97 12.78 -8.63
CA VAL A 169 -18.00 12.04 -9.46
C VAL A 169 -16.75 11.63 -8.66
N VAL A 170 -16.33 10.38 -8.82
CA VAL A 170 -15.06 9.86 -8.30
C VAL A 170 -13.90 10.38 -9.16
N SER A 171 -13.22 11.44 -8.74
CA SER A 171 -12.01 11.94 -9.40
C SER A 171 -10.77 11.23 -8.84
N ILE A 172 -10.07 10.47 -9.68
CA ILE A 172 -8.77 9.87 -9.40
C ILE A 172 -7.69 10.77 -9.99
N LEU A 173 -6.95 11.47 -9.12
CA LEU A 173 -5.90 12.40 -9.54
C LEU A 173 -4.61 11.64 -9.87
N THR A 174 -3.92 12.04 -10.93
CA THR A 174 -2.64 11.48 -11.38
C THR A 174 -1.64 12.59 -11.70
N ASP A 175 -0.36 12.27 -11.76
CA ASP A 175 0.69 13.22 -12.18
C ASP A 175 1.48 12.68 -13.39
N LYS A 176 2.33 13.53 -13.95
CA LYS A 176 3.30 13.19 -14.99
C LYS A 176 4.37 12.24 -14.42
N ALA A 177 4.84 11.31 -15.23
CA ALA A 177 5.80 10.29 -14.78
C ALA A 177 7.11 10.88 -14.22
N GLU A 178 7.51 12.06 -14.72
CA GLU A 178 8.72 12.81 -14.32
C GLU A 178 8.53 13.61 -13.02
N LYS A 179 7.30 13.76 -12.52
CA LYS A 179 6.97 14.47 -11.27
C LYS A 179 6.32 13.59 -10.21
N GLU A 180 5.97 12.36 -10.55
CA GLU A 180 5.33 11.44 -9.64
C GLU A 180 6.19 11.16 -8.40
N ILE A 181 5.56 11.14 -7.23
CA ILE A 181 6.18 10.90 -5.91
C ILE A 181 5.65 9.62 -5.24
N LEU A 182 4.63 9.00 -5.84
CA LEU A 182 4.01 7.77 -5.36
C LEU A 182 4.81 6.49 -5.71
N TYR A 183 6.02 6.65 -6.23
CA TYR A 183 7.10 5.66 -6.30
C TYR A 183 8.47 6.37 -6.27
N PRO A 184 9.57 5.70 -5.94
CA PRO A 184 10.92 6.24 -6.10
C PRO A 184 11.20 6.64 -7.55
N ASN A 185 11.27 7.94 -7.84
CA ASN A 185 11.22 8.45 -9.21
C ASN A 185 12.57 8.53 -9.92
N TYR A 186 13.02 7.39 -10.47
CA TYR A 186 14.25 7.30 -11.28
C TYR A 186 14.15 7.98 -12.66
N HIS A 187 12.95 8.43 -13.08
CA HIS A 187 12.74 9.15 -14.34
C HIS A 187 12.96 10.65 -14.18
N GLY A 188 12.37 11.24 -13.14
CA GLY A 188 12.46 12.67 -12.83
C GLY A 188 13.73 13.07 -12.06
N CYS A 189 14.32 12.17 -11.26
CA CYS A 189 15.40 12.53 -10.35
C CYS A 189 16.76 11.93 -10.74
N LYS A 190 17.67 12.75 -11.29
CA LYS A 190 19.04 12.33 -11.66
C LYS A 190 19.81 11.78 -10.45
N LEU A 191 19.72 12.44 -9.28
CA LEU A 191 20.39 12.01 -8.06
C LEU A 191 19.96 10.60 -7.64
N LEU A 192 18.65 10.37 -7.51
CA LEU A 192 18.12 9.07 -7.10
C LEU A 192 18.50 7.98 -8.11
N LYS A 193 18.43 8.27 -9.41
CA LYS A 193 18.87 7.37 -10.48
C LYS A 193 20.35 6.99 -10.34
N ARG A 194 21.22 7.93 -9.93
CA ARG A 194 22.64 7.66 -9.67
C ARG A 194 22.86 6.82 -8.41
N LEU A 195 22.26 7.23 -7.28
CA LEU A 195 22.40 6.56 -5.99
C LEU A 195 21.97 5.09 -6.06
N ILE A 196 20.80 4.83 -6.65
CA ILE A 196 20.17 3.52 -6.65
C ILE A 196 20.55 2.70 -7.90
N GLY A 197 20.87 3.34 -9.03
CA GLY A 197 21.15 2.64 -10.30
C GLY A 197 22.37 1.72 -10.24
N HIS A 198 23.43 2.12 -9.52
CA HIS A 198 24.60 1.27 -9.28
C HIS A 198 24.23 0.02 -8.47
N ARG A 199 23.50 0.24 -7.37
CA ARG A 199 23.05 -0.82 -6.46
C ARG A 199 22.06 -1.78 -7.12
N TRP A 200 21.24 -1.28 -8.04
CA TRP A 200 20.39 -2.12 -8.88
C TRP A 200 21.24 -3.02 -9.78
N ALA A 201 22.24 -2.48 -10.47
CA ALA A 201 23.14 -3.25 -11.33
C ALA A 201 23.96 -4.31 -10.56
N GLU A 202 24.36 -4.02 -9.32
CA GLU A 202 25.13 -4.93 -8.46
C GLU A 202 24.28 -5.90 -7.63
N SER A 203 22.98 -5.67 -7.47
CA SER A 203 22.10 -6.45 -6.58
C SER A 203 22.14 -7.95 -6.82
N SER A 204 22.18 -8.39 -8.09
CA SER A 204 22.31 -9.82 -8.47
C SER A 204 23.72 -10.40 -8.25
N THR A 205 24.71 -9.57 -7.92
CA THR A 205 26.13 -9.97 -7.73
C THR A 205 26.54 -10.08 -6.26
N VAL A 206 25.69 -9.65 -5.32
CA VAL A 206 25.88 -9.85 -3.88
C VAL A 206 26.11 -11.36 -3.61
N PRO A 207 27.17 -11.78 -2.89
CA PRO A 207 27.68 -13.16 -2.97
C PRO A 207 26.63 -14.27 -2.77
N ASP A 208 25.82 -14.16 -1.73
CA ASP A 208 24.77 -15.14 -1.40
C ASP A 208 23.64 -15.13 -2.44
N ILE A 209 23.27 -13.94 -2.94
CA ILE A 209 22.26 -13.77 -3.99
C ILE A 209 22.78 -14.36 -5.31
N ALA A 210 24.03 -14.11 -5.67
CA ALA A 210 24.66 -14.62 -6.88
C ALA A 210 24.79 -16.16 -6.87
N ALA A 211 25.16 -16.76 -5.74
CA ALA A 211 25.27 -18.21 -5.58
C ALA A 211 23.91 -18.93 -5.72
N ASP A 212 22.87 -18.37 -5.12
CA ASP A 212 21.51 -18.89 -5.25
C ASP A 212 20.95 -18.64 -6.66
N LEU A 213 21.24 -17.48 -7.28
CA LEU A 213 20.80 -17.14 -8.64
C LEU A 213 21.39 -18.12 -9.68
N GLN A 214 22.68 -18.43 -9.60
CA GLN A 214 23.31 -19.45 -10.45
C GLN A 214 22.71 -20.84 -10.24
N SER A 215 22.18 -21.13 -9.05
CA SER A 215 21.62 -22.43 -8.70
C SER A 215 20.18 -22.57 -9.18
N ILE A 216 19.34 -21.53 -9.02
CA ILE A 216 17.98 -21.52 -9.56
C ILE A 216 17.96 -21.39 -11.09
N GLN A 217 18.87 -20.63 -11.71
CA GLN A 217 18.99 -20.52 -13.17
C GLN A 217 19.24 -21.90 -13.82
N ARG A 218 20.18 -22.68 -13.24
CA ARG A 218 20.43 -24.07 -13.64
C ARG A 218 19.23 -24.99 -13.37
N ALA A 219 18.55 -24.83 -12.25
CA ALA A 219 17.37 -25.64 -11.93
C ALA A 219 16.17 -25.37 -12.85
N LEU A 220 16.01 -24.12 -13.32
CA LEU A 220 14.99 -23.71 -14.29
C LEU A 220 15.34 -24.08 -15.73
N GLY A 221 16.62 -24.37 -16.03
CA GLY A 221 17.10 -24.65 -17.38
C GLY A 221 17.29 -23.40 -18.25
N VAL A 222 17.40 -22.22 -17.64
CA VAL A 222 17.55 -20.93 -18.32
C VAL A 222 18.99 -20.76 -18.83
N ASP A 223 19.16 -20.24 -20.05
CA ASP A 223 20.48 -20.00 -20.63
C ASP A 223 21.27 -18.99 -19.76
N PRO A 224 22.55 -19.27 -19.41
CA PRO A 224 23.43 -18.34 -18.70
C PRO A 224 23.54 -16.92 -19.30
N GLN A 225 23.22 -16.74 -20.59
CA GLN A 225 23.24 -15.44 -21.28
C GLN A 225 21.94 -14.63 -21.07
N GLN A 226 20.85 -15.25 -20.62
CA GLN A 226 19.62 -14.52 -20.32
C GLN A 226 19.78 -13.66 -19.06
N HIS A 227 19.22 -12.45 -19.11
CA HIS A 227 19.16 -11.60 -17.93
C HIS A 227 18.04 -12.09 -16.99
N LEU A 228 18.44 -12.58 -15.82
CA LEU A 228 17.58 -13.12 -14.78
C LEU A 228 17.96 -12.52 -13.42
N ASP A 229 16.97 -12.26 -12.58
CA ASP A 229 17.16 -11.83 -11.19
C ASP A 229 15.98 -12.34 -10.33
N PHE A 230 16.12 -12.28 -9.00
CA PHE A 230 15.07 -12.79 -8.10
C PHE A 230 13.80 -11.94 -8.07
N ILE A 231 13.86 -10.64 -8.39
CA ILE A 231 12.68 -9.79 -8.48
C ILE A 231 11.82 -10.22 -9.68
N LEU A 232 12.44 -10.53 -10.83
CA LEU A 232 11.79 -11.07 -12.02
C LEU A 232 11.20 -12.45 -11.75
N ILE A 233 11.98 -13.38 -11.20
CA ILE A 233 11.50 -14.74 -10.87
C ILE A 233 10.30 -14.66 -9.92
N ARG A 234 10.39 -13.82 -8.89
CA ARG A 234 9.32 -13.61 -7.91
C ARG A 234 8.07 -13.02 -8.57
N ASP A 235 8.21 -12.05 -9.47
CA ASP A 235 7.08 -11.40 -10.14
C ASP A 235 6.23 -12.39 -10.95
N ASP A 236 6.87 -13.24 -11.75
CA ASP A 236 6.19 -14.31 -12.52
C ASP A 236 5.65 -15.42 -11.60
N MET A 237 6.44 -15.87 -10.61
CA MET A 237 6.04 -16.91 -9.65
C MET A 237 4.79 -16.50 -8.86
N VAL A 238 4.82 -15.34 -8.20
CA VAL A 238 3.73 -14.86 -7.33
C VAL A 238 2.51 -14.47 -8.15
N ALA A 239 2.68 -13.97 -9.38
CA ALA A 239 1.57 -13.80 -10.30
C ALA A 239 0.90 -15.15 -10.61
N ARG A 240 1.66 -16.16 -11.05
CA ARG A 240 1.09 -17.50 -11.37
C ARG A 240 0.43 -18.15 -10.17
N GLU A 241 1.07 -18.12 -9.01
CA GLU A 241 0.54 -18.68 -7.76
C GLU A 241 -0.80 -18.05 -7.34
N ALA A 242 -0.91 -16.73 -7.41
CA ALA A 242 -2.15 -16.03 -7.07
C ALA A 242 -3.34 -16.47 -7.94
N HIS A 243 -3.10 -16.89 -9.19
CA HIS A 243 -4.13 -17.28 -10.15
C HIS A 243 -4.23 -18.81 -10.35
N GLY A 244 -3.50 -19.62 -9.57
CA GLY A 244 -3.49 -21.08 -9.71
C GLY A 244 -2.91 -21.59 -11.04
N LEU A 245 -2.09 -20.78 -11.71
CA LEU A 245 -1.52 -21.09 -13.03
C LEU A 245 -0.28 -22.00 -12.91
N PRO A 246 0.05 -22.79 -13.94
CA PRO A 246 1.21 -23.70 -13.91
C PRO A 246 2.54 -22.98 -13.66
N LEU A 247 3.28 -23.48 -12.67
CA LEU A 247 4.65 -23.09 -12.36
C LEU A 247 5.65 -24.08 -12.99
N PRO A 248 6.86 -23.63 -13.36
CA PRO A 248 8.00 -24.54 -13.55
C PRO A 248 8.23 -25.34 -12.27
N THR A 249 8.24 -26.68 -12.35
CA THR A 249 8.38 -27.58 -11.17
C THR A 249 9.63 -27.29 -10.33
N ALA A 250 10.70 -26.79 -10.95
CA ALA A 250 11.89 -26.34 -10.25
C ALA A 250 11.59 -25.28 -9.18
N LEU A 251 10.64 -24.36 -9.40
CA LEU A 251 10.29 -23.32 -8.42
C LEU A 251 9.68 -23.89 -7.13
N GLU A 252 9.14 -25.11 -7.14
CA GLU A 252 8.44 -25.68 -5.98
C GLU A 252 9.32 -25.75 -4.73
N ASN A 253 10.60 -26.07 -4.92
CA ASN A 253 11.62 -26.15 -3.87
C ASN A 253 12.33 -24.81 -3.61
N TRP A 254 12.11 -23.79 -4.46
CA TRP A 254 12.80 -22.50 -4.40
C TRP A 254 11.92 -21.35 -3.89
N ARG A 255 10.61 -21.53 -3.74
CA ARG A 255 9.64 -20.48 -3.32
C ARG A 255 10.14 -19.55 -2.21
N SER A 256 10.57 -20.12 -1.08
CA SER A 256 11.05 -19.36 0.08
C SER A 256 12.34 -18.58 -0.21
N ILE A 257 13.26 -19.18 -0.98
CA ILE A 257 14.51 -18.54 -1.38
C ILE A 257 14.23 -17.41 -2.37
N VAL A 258 13.30 -17.60 -3.32
CA VAL A 258 12.90 -16.54 -4.28
C VAL A 258 12.28 -15.35 -3.56
N GLU A 259 11.37 -15.58 -2.62
CA GLU A 259 10.81 -14.53 -1.76
C GLU A 259 11.90 -13.80 -0.96
N GLN A 260 12.75 -14.55 -0.25
CA GLN A 260 13.81 -13.99 0.57
C GLN A 260 14.81 -13.18 -0.27
N ARG A 261 15.33 -13.75 -1.37
CA ARG A 261 16.37 -13.11 -2.18
C ARG A 261 15.87 -11.90 -2.95
N ALA A 262 14.60 -11.87 -3.36
CA ALA A 262 14.02 -10.65 -3.92
C ALA A 262 13.91 -9.53 -2.87
N VAL A 263 13.62 -9.85 -1.60
CA VAL A 263 13.66 -8.88 -0.50
C VAL A 263 15.10 -8.47 -0.16
N ASP A 264 16.05 -9.40 -0.11
CA ASP A 264 17.48 -9.11 0.09
C ASP A 264 18.01 -8.14 -1.00
N MET A 265 17.62 -8.37 -2.27
CA MET A 265 17.91 -7.45 -3.38
C MET A 265 17.32 -6.07 -3.11
N MET A 266 16.03 -5.95 -2.81
CA MET A 266 15.39 -4.64 -2.55
C MET A 266 15.99 -3.93 -1.32
N PHE A 267 16.36 -4.67 -0.28
CA PHE A 267 17.03 -4.14 0.91
C PHE A 267 18.44 -3.62 0.58
N HIS A 268 19.21 -4.38 -0.23
CA HIS A 268 20.49 -3.92 -0.75
C HIS A 268 20.33 -2.66 -1.62
N ILE A 269 19.35 -2.64 -2.52
CA ILE A 269 19.07 -1.56 -3.46
C ILE A 269 18.73 -0.25 -2.73
N TYR A 270 17.84 -0.29 -1.73
CA TYR A 270 17.49 0.91 -0.97
C TYR A 270 18.53 1.31 0.07
N GLU A 271 19.29 0.36 0.63
CA GLU A 271 20.31 0.57 1.66
C GLU A 271 19.80 1.46 2.80
N PRO A 272 18.92 0.95 3.67
CA PRO A 272 18.26 1.77 4.70
C PRO A 272 19.20 2.37 5.75
N SER A 273 20.47 1.95 5.80
CA SER A 273 21.53 2.64 6.55
C SER A 273 21.91 3.99 5.95
N GLU A 274 21.85 4.14 4.63
CA GLU A 274 22.11 5.39 3.92
C GLU A 274 20.83 6.23 3.81
N ARG A 275 20.58 7.02 4.85
CA ARG A 275 19.39 7.87 5.03
C ARG A 275 18.99 8.67 3.79
N LEU A 276 19.95 9.14 2.98
CA LEU A 276 19.66 9.92 1.77
C LEU A 276 18.89 9.09 0.73
N ASN A 277 19.15 7.78 0.63
CA ASN A 277 18.45 6.91 -0.31
C ASN A 277 16.95 6.86 0.01
N LEU A 278 16.60 6.64 1.30
CA LEU A 278 15.21 6.66 1.75
C LEU A 278 14.56 8.05 1.63
N GLN A 279 15.29 9.12 1.96
CA GLN A 279 14.83 10.51 1.73
C GLN A 279 14.43 10.76 0.27
N MET A 280 15.28 10.35 -0.68
CA MET A 280 15.00 10.55 -2.11
C MET A 280 13.95 9.57 -2.66
N CYS A 281 13.70 8.44 -1.98
CA CYS A 281 12.66 7.48 -2.36
C CYS A 281 11.25 7.88 -1.91
N VAL A 282 11.08 8.34 -0.66
CA VAL A 282 9.75 8.55 -0.03
C VAL A 282 9.57 9.88 0.69
N GLY A 283 10.60 10.74 0.73
CA GLY A 283 10.57 12.01 1.46
C GLY A 283 9.46 12.98 1.02
N PRO A 284 9.20 13.20 -0.28
CA PRO A 284 8.08 14.03 -0.73
C PRO A 284 6.72 13.47 -0.33
N LEU A 285 6.54 12.14 -0.38
CA LEU A 285 5.30 11.49 0.08
C LEU A 285 5.10 11.71 1.58
N PHE A 286 6.13 11.49 2.41
CA PHE A 286 6.05 11.78 3.84
C PHE A 286 5.82 13.26 4.15
N HIS A 287 6.38 14.18 3.36
CA HIS A 287 6.10 15.60 3.51
C HIS A 287 4.60 15.88 3.35
N ILE A 288 3.97 15.40 2.27
CA ILE A 288 2.51 15.54 2.05
C ILE A 288 1.71 14.87 3.18
N LEU A 289 2.06 13.65 3.60
CA LEU A 289 1.34 12.96 4.67
C LEU A 289 1.38 13.74 5.99
N LEU A 290 2.51 14.38 6.32
CA LEU A 290 2.63 15.23 7.52
C LEU A 290 1.86 16.55 7.34
N THR A 291 1.99 17.24 6.20
CA THR A 291 1.26 18.48 5.91
C THR A 291 -0.25 18.30 6.01
N ASN A 292 -0.80 17.20 5.47
CA ASN A 292 -2.22 16.87 5.59
C ASN A 292 -2.69 16.75 7.06
N MET A 293 -1.83 16.26 7.97
CA MET A 293 -2.14 16.19 9.40
C MET A 293 -2.06 17.57 10.06
N GLU A 294 -1.06 18.37 9.71
CA GLU A 294 -0.86 19.72 10.24
C GLU A 294 -1.99 20.67 9.86
N ASP A 295 -2.37 20.72 8.57
CA ASP A 295 -3.50 21.51 8.08
C ASP A 295 -4.79 21.15 8.82
N LYS A 296 -5.03 19.83 9.02
CA LYS A 296 -6.23 19.35 9.72
C LYS A 296 -6.30 19.79 11.18
N ILE A 297 -5.17 19.93 11.87
CA ILE A 297 -5.11 20.39 13.27
C ILE A 297 -5.18 21.91 13.37
N GLN A 298 -4.48 22.61 12.48
CA GLN A 298 -4.50 24.07 12.43
C GLN A 298 -5.87 24.62 12.05
N GLY A 299 -6.74 23.79 11.44
CA GLY A 299 -8.06 24.22 10.99
C GLY A 299 -7.98 25.27 9.89
N THR A 300 -6.93 25.21 9.07
CA THR A 300 -6.77 26.08 7.92
C THR A 300 -8.02 25.97 7.05
N ASN A 301 -8.63 27.10 6.69
CA ASN A 301 -9.93 27.16 5.98
C ASN A 301 -9.86 26.69 4.50
N SER A 302 -8.84 25.90 4.15
CA SER A 302 -8.62 25.23 2.87
C SER A 302 -9.72 24.19 2.60
N LYS A 303 -10.88 24.66 2.16
CA LYS A 303 -11.92 23.78 1.60
C LYS A 303 -11.37 23.09 0.34
N PRO A 304 -11.68 21.79 0.12
CA PRO A 304 -12.59 20.95 0.92
C PRO A 304 -11.93 20.33 2.17
N ASP A 305 -12.69 20.26 3.27
CA ASP A 305 -12.27 19.65 4.52
C ASP A 305 -12.17 18.11 4.41
N ARG A 306 -11.01 17.62 3.93
CA ARG A 306 -10.78 16.19 3.71
C ARG A 306 -10.82 15.41 5.02
N LYS A 307 -11.40 14.21 4.97
CA LYS A 307 -11.42 13.21 6.04
C LYS A 307 -10.59 11.98 5.70
N LEU A 308 -10.59 11.59 4.43
CA LEU A 308 -9.87 10.43 3.92
C LEU A 308 -9.01 10.83 2.71
N PHE A 309 -7.74 10.47 2.75
CA PHE A 309 -6.84 10.48 1.60
C PHE A 309 -6.51 9.04 1.20
N LEU A 310 -6.73 8.71 -0.07
CA LEU A 310 -6.40 7.42 -0.69
C LEU A 310 -5.26 7.61 -1.68
N TYR A 311 -4.17 6.86 -1.50
CA TYR A 311 -3.01 6.87 -2.38
C TYR A 311 -2.75 5.46 -2.93
N SER A 312 -3.03 5.25 -4.22
CA SER A 312 -2.69 3.98 -4.87
C SER A 312 -1.24 3.98 -5.37
N VAL A 313 -0.44 3.12 -4.74
CA VAL A 313 1.02 3.09 -4.83
C VAL A 313 1.51 1.68 -5.21
N HIS A 314 2.82 1.45 -5.10
CA HIS A 314 3.48 0.19 -5.45
C HIS A 314 4.14 -0.46 -4.22
N ASP A 315 4.54 -1.72 -4.37
CA ASP A 315 5.46 -2.39 -3.45
C ASP A 315 6.77 -1.61 -3.29
N THR A 316 7.31 -1.09 -4.38
CA THR A 316 8.47 -0.18 -4.41
C THR A 316 8.25 1.14 -3.67
N THR A 317 7.02 1.46 -3.27
CA THR A 317 6.68 2.60 -2.40
C THR A 317 6.52 2.14 -0.96
N LEU A 318 5.75 1.07 -0.72
CA LEU A 318 5.50 0.56 0.63
C LEU A 318 6.78 0.05 1.31
N MET A 319 7.68 -0.63 0.58
CA MET A 319 8.97 -1.09 1.13
C MET A 319 9.81 0.04 1.76
N PRO A 320 10.25 1.08 1.02
CA PRO A 320 11.04 2.16 1.61
C PRO A 320 10.23 2.99 2.62
N CYS A 321 8.90 3.09 2.50
CA CYS A 321 8.07 3.67 3.56
C CYS A 321 8.18 2.89 4.88
N LEU A 322 8.07 1.56 4.86
CA LEU A 322 8.20 0.71 6.04
C LEU A 322 9.62 0.73 6.61
N MET A 323 10.65 0.77 5.75
CA MET A 323 12.04 0.90 6.17
C MET A 323 12.29 2.22 6.90
N ALA A 324 11.80 3.34 6.34
CA ALA A 324 11.94 4.66 6.94
C ALA A 324 11.07 4.86 8.19
N LEU A 325 9.90 4.21 8.26
CA LEU A 325 9.10 4.10 9.47
C LEU A 325 9.72 3.17 10.53
N GLY A 326 10.81 2.45 10.21
CA GLY A 326 11.50 1.54 11.13
C GLY A 326 10.72 0.27 11.49
N VAL A 327 9.75 -0.13 10.65
CA VAL A 327 8.83 -1.26 10.89
C VAL A 327 8.77 -2.25 9.72
N PHE A 328 9.78 -2.26 8.85
CA PHE A 328 9.88 -3.23 7.76
C PHE A 328 10.14 -4.65 8.30
N ASP A 329 9.28 -5.61 7.93
CA ASP A 329 9.27 -6.97 8.46
C ASP A 329 10.11 -7.97 7.64
N MET A 330 10.96 -7.46 6.75
CA MET A 330 11.74 -8.24 5.77
C MET A 330 10.87 -9.16 4.89
N LYS A 331 9.66 -8.71 4.52
CA LYS A 331 8.80 -9.39 3.54
C LYS A 331 8.41 -8.45 2.41
N TRP A 332 8.11 -9.02 1.24
CA TRP A 332 7.58 -8.25 0.14
C TRP A 332 6.13 -7.85 0.42
N PRO A 333 5.74 -6.55 0.31
CA PRO A 333 4.36 -6.13 0.55
C PRO A 333 3.38 -6.86 -0.38
N PRO A 334 2.45 -7.70 0.15
CA PRO A 334 1.57 -8.52 -0.69
C PRO A 334 0.61 -7.66 -1.52
N TYR A 335 -0.07 -8.28 -2.49
CA TYR A 335 -1.09 -7.57 -3.27
C TYR A 335 -2.18 -7.04 -2.34
N ALA A 336 -2.67 -5.82 -2.62
CA ALA A 336 -3.60 -5.08 -1.75
C ALA A 336 -3.12 -4.81 -0.32
N ALA A 337 -1.81 -4.88 -0.03
CA ALA A 337 -1.25 -4.42 1.24
C ALA A 337 -1.46 -2.91 1.43
N ASP A 338 -1.78 -2.49 2.65
CA ASP A 338 -1.99 -1.10 3.03
C ASP A 338 -1.09 -0.65 4.19
N ILE A 339 -0.68 0.62 4.16
CA ILE A 339 -0.24 1.38 5.32
C ILE A 339 -1.30 2.43 5.59
N THR A 340 -1.97 2.32 6.73
CA THR A 340 -3.02 3.23 7.18
C THR A 340 -2.47 4.13 8.29
N LEU A 341 -2.60 5.45 8.13
CA LEU A 341 -2.28 6.46 9.14
C LEU A 341 -3.57 7.14 9.62
N GLU A 342 -3.82 7.06 10.91
CA GLU A 342 -4.99 7.63 11.58
C GLU A 342 -4.54 8.80 12.48
N LEU A 343 -5.05 10.00 12.22
CA LEU A 343 -4.84 11.16 13.08
C LEU A 343 -6.00 11.26 14.08
N TYR A 344 -5.68 11.28 15.36
CA TYR A 344 -6.60 11.46 16.46
C TYR A 344 -6.33 12.75 17.23
N GLN A 345 -7.34 13.20 17.97
CA GLN A 345 -7.23 14.23 18.99
C GLN A 345 -7.75 13.68 20.33
N HIS A 346 -6.99 13.87 21.41
CA HIS A 346 -7.42 13.44 22.74
C HIS A 346 -8.47 14.40 23.32
N ARG A 347 -9.65 13.87 23.66
CA ARG A 347 -10.88 14.64 23.95
C ARG A 347 -10.79 15.61 25.12
N GLN A 348 -9.92 15.34 26.09
CA GLN A 348 -9.78 16.17 27.30
C GLN A 348 -8.66 17.20 27.21
N THR A 349 -7.60 16.90 26.45
CA THR A 349 -6.37 17.72 26.40
C THR A 349 -6.17 18.40 25.06
N ASN A 350 -7.01 18.08 24.06
CA ASN A 350 -6.92 18.51 22.66
C ASN A 350 -5.58 18.16 21.97
N GLN A 351 -4.75 17.31 22.58
CA GLN A 351 -3.45 16.92 22.04
C GLN A 351 -3.62 15.97 20.83
N PRO A 352 -2.86 16.18 19.74
CA PRO A 352 -2.91 15.34 18.55
C PRO A 352 -2.03 14.09 18.65
N TYR A 353 -2.52 12.97 18.14
CA TYR A 353 -1.86 11.67 18.11
C TYR A 353 -1.98 11.02 16.73
N VAL A 354 -0.97 10.28 16.30
CA VAL A 354 -0.96 9.47 15.09
C VAL A 354 -0.90 8.00 15.48
N LYS A 355 -1.73 7.17 14.85
CA LYS A 355 -1.61 5.71 14.87
C LYS A 355 -1.30 5.22 13.46
N VAL A 356 -0.35 4.32 13.34
CA VAL A 356 0.03 3.70 12.06
C VAL A 356 -0.30 2.22 12.12
N SER A 357 -0.90 1.67 11.07
CA SER A 357 -1.16 0.25 10.90
C SER A 357 -0.61 -0.23 9.55
N TYR A 358 -0.08 -1.45 9.50
CA TYR A 358 0.32 -2.12 8.26
C TYR A 358 -0.46 -3.43 8.12
N ILE A 359 -1.19 -3.60 7.01
CA ILE A 359 -2.10 -4.74 6.76
C ILE A 359 -3.06 -4.95 7.96
N GLY A 360 -3.63 -3.84 8.46
CA GLY A 360 -4.52 -3.80 9.62
C GLY A 360 -3.89 -4.07 10.99
N GLN A 361 -2.57 -4.32 11.08
CA GLN A 361 -1.86 -4.49 12.36
C GLN A 361 -1.23 -3.18 12.83
N ASP A 362 -1.61 -2.72 14.02
CA ASP A 362 -1.08 -1.49 14.63
C ASP A 362 0.42 -1.59 14.91
N GLN A 363 1.15 -0.52 14.60
CA GLN A 363 2.60 -0.44 14.67
C GLN A 363 3.04 0.55 15.75
N LYS A 364 4.03 0.17 16.57
CA LYS A 364 4.75 1.11 17.43
C LYS A 364 5.98 1.64 16.67
N ILE A 365 5.87 2.87 16.17
CA ILE A 365 6.94 3.52 15.42
C ILE A 365 8.15 3.81 16.34
N PRO A 366 9.40 3.49 15.95
CA PRO A 366 10.59 3.86 16.71
C PRO A 366 10.68 5.39 16.92
N GLY A 367 10.96 5.80 18.16
CA GLY A 367 10.89 7.21 18.58
C GLY A 367 9.56 7.60 19.23
N CYS A 368 8.49 6.83 19.02
CA CYS A 368 7.20 7.05 19.68
C CYS A 368 7.10 6.32 21.04
N SER A 369 6.51 7.01 22.00
CA SER A 369 6.21 6.52 23.35
C SER A 369 5.25 5.31 23.35
N ASP A 370 4.22 5.31 22.50
CA ASP A 370 3.22 4.24 22.37
C ASP A 370 2.64 4.14 20.93
N VAL A 371 1.72 3.20 20.69
CA VAL A 371 0.99 2.99 19.42
C VAL A 371 0.16 4.21 19.03
N TYR A 372 -0.48 4.86 20.00
CA TYR A 372 -0.99 6.23 19.83
C TYR A 372 0.18 7.18 20.07
N CYS A 373 0.94 7.47 19.02
CA CYS A 373 2.12 8.32 19.10
C CYS A 373 1.70 9.80 19.14
N PRO A 374 2.13 10.62 20.12
CA PRO A 374 1.99 12.06 20.05
C PRO A 374 2.50 12.60 18.70
N LEU A 375 1.74 13.46 18.02
CA LEU A 375 2.10 13.91 16.67
C LEU A 375 3.49 14.57 16.62
N GLN A 376 3.92 15.22 17.70
CA GLN A 376 5.26 15.83 17.75
C GLN A 376 6.37 14.77 17.75
N GLU A 377 6.23 13.66 18.50
CA GLU A 377 7.17 12.52 18.47
C GLU A 377 7.18 11.88 17.06
N PHE A 378 6.00 11.70 16.46
CA PHE A 378 5.87 11.14 15.11
C PHE A 378 6.53 12.04 14.04
N LYS A 379 6.34 13.36 14.16
CA LYS A 379 7.00 14.36 13.31
C LYS A 379 8.52 14.32 13.48
N GLU A 380 9.04 14.20 14.70
CA GLU A 380 10.48 14.11 14.94
C GLU A 380 11.08 12.81 14.36
N ALA A 381 10.38 11.68 14.52
CA ALA A 381 10.75 10.41 13.92
C ALA A 381 10.76 10.44 12.38
N LEU A 382 9.82 11.17 11.74
CA LEU A 382 9.77 11.28 10.28
C LEU A 382 10.50 12.49 9.69
N ALA A 383 10.82 13.53 10.47
CA ALA A 383 11.55 14.72 10.00
C ALA A 383 12.93 14.37 9.44
N VAL A 384 13.47 13.21 9.81
CA VAL A 384 14.72 12.72 9.21
C VAL A 384 14.55 12.24 7.77
N TYR A 385 13.36 11.82 7.34
CA TYR A 385 13.08 11.32 5.99
C TYR A 385 12.21 12.26 5.14
N ALA A 386 11.27 12.99 5.74
CA ALA A 386 10.38 13.92 5.05
C ALA A 386 11.17 15.04 4.34
N LEU A 387 10.80 15.32 3.10
CA LEU A 387 11.58 16.17 2.20
C LEU A 387 10.63 17.05 1.37
N PRO A 388 10.58 18.38 1.60
CA PRO A 388 9.74 19.27 0.82
C PRO A 388 10.12 19.33 -0.65
N ASP A 389 9.14 19.51 -1.52
CA ASP A 389 9.28 19.52 -2.98
C ASP A 389 10.46 20.39 -3.47
N GLU A 390 10.55 21.65 -3.03
CA GLU A 390 11.63 22.57 -3.42
C GLU A 390 13.03 21.98 -3.13
N ARG A 391 13.20 21.32 -1.99
CA ARG A 391 14.45 20.68 -1.60
C ARG A 391 14.68 19.36 -2.34
N TYR A 392 13.62 18.60 -2.63
CA TYR A 392 13.70 17.39 -3.44
C TYR A 392 14.16 17.71 -4.87
N TYR A 393 13.49 18.64 -5.55
CA TYR A 393 13.87 19.05 -6.90
C TYR A 393 15.27 19.68 -6.92
N GLY A 394 15.62 20.54 -5.94
CA GLY A 394 16.97 21.07 -5.81
C GLY A 394 18.07 20.00 -5.65
N LEU A 395 17.78 18.90 -4.95
CA LEU A 395 18.70 17.75 -4.85
C LEU A 395 18.74 16.90 -6.12
N CYS A 396 17.61 16.76 -6.83
CA CYS A 396 17.52 16.03 -8.09
C CYS A 396 18.23 16.73 -9.25
N ASP A 397 18.11 18.06 -9.32
CA ASP A 397 18.66 18.91 -10.38
C ASP A 397 20.12 19.33 -10.10
N GLY A 398 20.52 19.43 -8.83
CA GLY A 398 21.87 19.80 -8.39
C GLY A 398 22.98 18.78 -8.69
N VAL A 399 22.69 17.74 -9.48
CA VAL A 399 23.68 16.80 -9.99
C VAL A 399 24.05 17.21 -11.42
N ASP A 400 25.11 18.00 -11.54
CA ASP A 400 25.80 18.23 -12.81
C ASP A 400 26.17 16.90 -13.48
N ASP A 401 26.21 16.89 -14.81
CA ASP A 401 26.59 15.72 -15.63
C ASP A 401 28.12 15.44 -15.59
N HIS A 402 28.71 15.47 -14.38
CA HIS A 402 30.11 15.21 -14.12
C HIS A 402 30.35 13.74 -13.67
N PRO A 403 30.96 12.89 -14.53
CA PRO A 403 31.19 11.49 -14.23
C PRO A 403 32.45 11.31 -13.38
N LYS A 404 32.33 11.48 -12.06
CA LYS A 404 33.23 10.93 -11.01
C LYS A 404 32.75 11.25 -9.59
N LEU A 405 32.20 10.23 -8.96
CA LEU A 405 32.19 9.84 -7.53
C LEU A 405 31.86 8.35 -7.62
#